data_AF-V9Z7B7-F1
#
_entry.id   AF-V9Z7B7-F1
#
_cell.length_a   1.000
_cell.length_b   1.000
_cell.length_c   1.000
_cell.angle_alpha   90.00
_cell.angle_beta   90.00
_cell.angle_gamma   90.00
#
_symmetry.space_group_name_H-M   'P 1'
#
loop_
_entity.id
_entity.type
_entity.pdbx_description
1 polymer ?
#
loop_
_entity_poly.entity_id
_entity_poly.type
_entity_poly.pdbx_seq_one_letter_code
_entity_poly.pdbx_strand_id
1 'polypeptide(L)'
;MSQASAVVPAGSSKQTALRMLRRRSFSAGYLAQVIDLAVREVLANQFDEPDEREAALVHQRLTRYAANGRPGSAELARAMLDVKHALDLVRNGHYRASAVPESGLDTVVSAEQLLELVAEVGRDRVLAAQGGALVILAEDEGASTVYRPVSAAQAKALRQAARSAKEEAIRLHEGAVEVLSPHVRMADWSKDDGYGVAVDVVRDGVSVQWWPAAVPESLALWEQGGIRQLCAALLSARFTVPEGDERTPHAVMLCI
;
A
#
# COMPACT_ATOMS: atom_id res chain seq x y z
N MET A 1 -7.21 -24.79 -22.83
CA MET A 1 -6.36 -23.62 -23.15
C MET A 1 -5.35 -23.45 -22.04
N SER A 2 -4.07 -23.70 -22.33
CA SER A 2 -3.01 -23.77 -21.32
C SER A 2 -2.63 -22.35 -20.88
N GLN A 3 -2.85 -22.02 -19.60
CA GLN A 3 -2.40 -20.78 -19.01
C GLN A 3 -0.88 -20.81 -18.94
N ALA A 4 -0.22 -20.14 -19.88
CA ALA A 4 1.18 -19.79 -19.75
C ALA A 4 1.29 -18.72 -18.65
N SER A 5 1.38 -19.16 -17.40
CA SER A 5 1.82 -18.31 -16.31
C SER A 5 3.22 -17.84 -16.68
N ALA A 6 3.38 -16.56 -16.98
CA ALA A 6 4.69 -15.97 -17.18
C ALA A 6 5.41 -16.02 -15.84
N VAL A 7 6.13 -17.13 -15.62
CA VAL A 7 7.10 -17.30 -14.54
C VAL A 7 8.05 -16.14 -14.69
N VAL A 8 8.14 -15.28 -13.67
CA VAL A 8 9.17 -14.24 -13.64
C VAL A 8 10.49 -14.97 -13.82
N PRO A 9 11.29 -14.65 -14.85
CA PRO A 9 12.58 -15.30 -15.00
C PRO A 9 13.30 -15.12 -13.67
N ALA A 10 13.85 -16.21 -13.14
CA ALA A 10 14.69 -16.21 -11.96
C ALA A 10 15.99 -15.45 -12.25
N GLY A 11 15.87 -14.15 -12.53
CA GLY A 11 16.97 -13.21 -12.64
C GLY A 11 17.62 -13.18 -11.27
N SER A 12 18.82 -13.75 -11.24
CA SER A 12 19.83 -13.58 -10.19
C SER A 12 19.26 -13.42 -8.78
N SER A 13 18.74 -14.52 -8.24
CA SER A 13 18.19 -14.58 -6.87
C SER A 13 19.17 -13.99 -5.84
N LYS A 14 20.48 -14.10 -6.08
CA LYS A 14 21.52 -13.58 -5.18
C LYS A 14 21.74 -12.08 -5.34
N GLN A 15 21.75 -11.54 -6.55
CA GLN A 15 21.78 -10.09 -6.75
C GLN A 15 20.56 -9.41 -6.13
N THR A 16 19.38 -9.96 -6.37
CA THR A 16 18.13 -9.42 -5.81
C THR A 16 18.14 -9.51 -4.28
N ALA A 17 18.56 -10.64 -3.71
CA ALA A 17 18.71 -10.79 -2.27
C ALA A 17 19.69 -9.75 -1.68
N LEU A 18 20.82 -9.51 -2.33
CA LEU A 18 21.80 -8.53 -1.89
C LEU A 18 21.26 -7.10 -1.95
N ARG A 19 20.53 -6.75 -3.02
CA ARG A 19 19.88 -5.44 -3.16
C ARG A 19 18.89 -5.19 -2.00
N MET A 20 18.10 -6.19 -1.66
CA MET A 20 17.14 -6.11 -0.55
C MET A 20 17.84 -5.96 0.81
N LEU A 21 18.91 -6.72 1.05
CA LEU A 21 19.69 -6.63 2.29
C LEU A 21 20.36 -5.26 2.46
N ARG A 22 20.83 -4.62 1.38
CA ARG A 22 21.44 -3.28 1.44
C ARG A 22 20.45 -2.15 1.73
N ARG A 23 19.19 -2.31 1.32
CA ARG A 23 18.12 -1.32 1.55
C ARG A 23 17.45 -1.45 2.92
N ARG A 24 17.63 -2.59 3.59
CA ARG A 24 16.98 -2.87 4.87
C ARG A 24 17.60 -2.03 5.99
N SER A 25 16.74 -1.51 6.87
CA SER A 25 17.17 -0.92 8.13
C SER A 25 17.48 -2.02 9.13
N PHE A 26 18.61 -1.87 9.83
CA PHE A 26 19.02 -2.77 10.89
C PHE A 26 19.04 -2.01 12.22
N SER A 27 18.64 -2.68 13.30
CA SER A 27 18.72 -2.14 14.66
C SER A 27 20.17 -1.80 15.02
N ALA A 28 21.10 -2.64 14.58
CA ALA A 28 22.53 -2.38 14.61
C ALA A 28 22.96 -1.60 13.37
N GLY A 29 23.15 -0.28 13.49
CA GLY A 29 23.56 0.59 12.38
C GLY A 29 24.88 0.20 11.69
N TYR A 30 25.75 -0.58 12.36
CA TYR A 30 26.98 -1.10 11.76
C TYR A 30 26.75 -2.29 10.81
N LEU A 31 25.59 -2.97 10.83
CA LEU A 31 25.31 -4.10 9.92
C LEU A 31 25.27 -3.67 8.45
N ALA A 32 24.78 -2.46 8.17
CA ALA A 32 24.88 -1.87 6.84
C ALA A 32 26.34 -1.75 6.38
N GLN A 33 27.24 -1.33 7.29
CA GLN A 33 28.68 -1.23 7.01
C GLN A 33 29.33 -2.59 6.80
N VAL A 34 28.87 -3.63 7.52
CA VAL A 34 29.34 -5.02 7.32
C VAL A 34 28.93 -5.53 5.94
N ILE A 35 27.71 -5.24 5.50
CA ILE A 35 27.23 -5.62 4.16
C ILE A 35 28.04 -4.88 3.09
N ASP A 36 28.21 -3.56 3.23
CA ASP A 36 29.00 -2.77 2.28
C ASP A 36 30.48 -3.19 2.25
N LEU A 37 31.07 -3.56 3.39
CA LEU A 37 32.42 -4.12 3.45
C LEU A 37 32.50 -5.44 2.69
N ALA A 38 31.56 -6.37 2.93
CA ALA A 38 31.52 -7.65 2.23
C ALA A 38 31.39 -7.47 0.70
N VAL A 39 30.67 -6.44 0.26
CA VAL A 39 30.54 -6.05 -1.14
C VAL A 39 31.85 -5.48 -1.70
N ARG A 40 32.46 -4.51 -1.01
CA ARG A 40 33.74 -3.88 -1.43
C ARG A 40 34.90 -4.86 -1.52
N GLU A 41 34.92 -5.89 -0.67
CA GLU A 41 35.99 -6.89 -0.70
C GLU A 41 35.83 -7.93 -1.82
N VAL A 42 34.70 -7.93 -2.52
CA VAL A 42 34.42 -8.82 -3.67
C VAL A 42 34.49 -8.03 -4.98
N LEU A 43 33.95 -6.81 -4.99
CA LEU A 43 33.96 -5.94 -6.16
C LEU A 43 35.31 -5.27 -6.37
N ALA A 44 35.80 -5.31 -7.61
CA ALA A 44 36.96 -4.52 -8.02
C ALA A 44 36.64 -3.01 -8.11
N ASN A 45 35.38 -2.67 -8.39
CA ASN A 45 34.90 -1.30 -8.55
C ASN A 45 33.63 -1.07 -7.72
N GLN A 46 33.63 -0.03 -6.89
CA GLN A 46 32.57 0.26 -5.92
C GLN A 46 31.26 0.81 -6.53
N PHE A 47 31.29 1.16 -7.82
CA PHE A 47 30.15 1.74 -8.54
C PHE A 47 29.41 0.73 -9.42
N ASP A 48 29.95 -0.47 -9.60
CA ASP A 48 29.34 -1.50 -10.44
C ASP A 48 28.32 -2.31 -9.62
N GLU A 49 27.18 -2.65 -10.24
CA GLU A 49 26.27 -3.64 -9.65
C GLU A 49 26.94 -5.02 -9.72
N PRO A 50 26.97 -5.77 -8.60
CA PRO A 50 27.64 -7.07 -8.56
C PRO A 50 27.01 -8.05 -9.52
N ASP A 51 27.81 -8.77 -10.29
CA ASP A 51 27.34 -9.88 -11.12
C ASP A 51 26.79 -11.04 -10.24
N GLU A 52 26.14 -12.04 -10.81
CA GLU A 52 25.54 -13.13 -10.01
C GLU A 52 26.58 -13.97 -9.26
N ARG A 53 27.81 -14.06 -9.81
CA ARG A 53 28.91 -14.80 -9.17
C ARG A 53 29.44 -14.02 -7.97
N GLU A 54 29.63 -12.72 -8.13
CA GLU A 54 30.03 -11.78 -7.08
C GLU A 54 28.96 -11.74 -5.98
N ALA A 55 27.67 -11.64 -6.34
CA ALA A 55 26.58 -11.68 -5.38
C ALA A 55 26.55 -13.01 -4.59
N ALA A 56 26.87 -14.13 -5.23
CA ALA A 56 27.00 -15.42 -4.54
C ALA A 56 28.19 -15.45 -3.56
N LEU A 57 29.33 -14.85 -3.91
CA LEU A 57 30.49 -14.72 -3.03
C LEU A 57 30.19 -13.81 -1.82
N VAL A 58 29.54 -12.68 -2.05
CA VAL A 58 29.09 -11.77 -0.97
C VAL A 58 28.12 -12.51 -0.05
N HIS A 59 27.13 -13.20 -0.60
CA HIS A 59 26.18 -13.99 0.18
C HIS A 59 26.89 -15.07 1.03
N GLN A 60 27.91 -15.75 0.47
CA GLN A 60 28.69 -16.73 1.22
C GLN A 60 29.44 -16.08 2.40
N ARG A 61 30.02 -14.89 2.22
CA ARG A 61 30.69 -14.14 3.30
C ARG A 61 29.71 -13.71 4.39
N LEU A 62 28.54 -13.19 4.03
CA LEU A 62 27.49 -12.82 4.98
C LEU A 62 26.99 -14.04 5.76
N THR A 63 26.85 -15.20 5.08
CA THR A 63 26.48 -16.46 5.75
C THR A 63 27.53 -16.87 6.79
N ARG A 64 28.83 -16.75 6.46
CA ARG A 64 29.91 -17.03 7.42
C ARG A 64 29.91 -16.04 8.59
N TYR A 65 29.67 -14.75 8.32
CA TYR A 65 29.53 -13.75 9.37
C TYR A 65 28.38 -14.09 10.33
N ALA A 66 27.22 -14.47 9.77
CA ALA A 66 26.04 -14.85 10.52
C ALA A 66 26.26 -16.14 11.35
N ALA A 67 27.03 -17.10 10.83
CA ALA A 67 27.34 -18.35 11.53
C ALA A 67 28.36 -18.21 12.67
N ASN A 68 29.23 -17.20 12.62
CA ASN A 68 30.35 -17.02 13.56
C ASN A 68 29.97 -16.28 14.86
N GLY A 69 28.69 -16.06 15.15
CA GLY A 69 28.23 -15.49 16.42
C GLY A 69 28.69 -14.05 16.69
N ARG A 70 29.06 -13.30 15.64
CA ARG A 70 29.49 -11.89 15.76
C ARG A 70 28.32 -10.98 16.19
N PRO A 71 28.57 -9.78 16.73
CA PRO A 71 27.51 -8.85 17.06
C PRO A 71 26.55 -8.63 15.87
N GLY A 72 25.23 -8.73 16.07
CA GLY A 72 24.24 -8.54 14.99
C GLY A 72 24.13 -9.70 14.00
N SER A 73 24.88 -10.79 14.19
CA SER A 73 24.81 -12.00 13.36
C SER A 73 23.42 -12.64 13.33
N ALA A 74 22.70 -12.66 14.46
CA ALA A 74 21.35 -13.20 14.54
C ALA A 74 20.34 -12.36 13.75
N GLU A 75 20.48 -11.04 13.77
CA GLU A 75 19.63 -10.12 12.99
C GLU A 75 19.90 -10.28 11.50
N LEU A 76 21.18 -10.33 11.09
CA LEU A 76 21.56 -10.60 9.71
C LEU A 76 21.05 -11.96 9.24
N ALA A 77 21.18 -13.02 10.05
CA ALA A 77 20.68 -14.35 9.73
C ALA A 77 19.16 -14.35 9.49
N ARG A 78 18.40 -13.67 10.37
CA ARG A 78 16.94 -13.51 10.22
C ARG A 78 16.61 -12.77 8.93
N ALA A 79 17.23 -11.61 8.69
CA ALA A 79 17.00 -10.84 7.47
C ALA A 79 17.33 -11.65 6.19
N MET A 80 18.41 -12.44 6.20
CA MET A 80 18.75 -13.32 5.07
C MET A 80 17.70 -14.42 4.86
N LEU A 81 17.13 -14.97 5.94
CA LEU A 81 16.05 -15.96 5.86
C LEU A 81 14.74 -15.33 5.37
N ASP A 82 14.41 -14.13 5.82
CA ASP A 82 13.22 -13.38 5.38
C ASP A 82 13.29 -13.08 3.87
N VAL A 83 14.44 -12.59 3.39
CA VAL A 83 14.67 -12.31 1.97
C VAL A 83 14.60 -13.59 1.14
N LYS A 84 15.20 -14.68 1.62
CA LYS A 84 15.08 -15.99 0.95
C LYS A 84 13.62 -16.44 0.87
N HIS A 85 12.90 -16.34 1.99
CA HIS A 85 11.49 -16.71 2.06
C HIS A 85 10.64 -15.87 1.08
N ALA A 86 10.88 -14.56 0.99
CA ALA A 86 10.21 -13.68 0.03
C ALA A 86 10.43 -14.12 -1.42
N LEU A 87 11.69 -14.42 -1.79
CA LEU A 87 12.05 -14.91 -3.12
C LEU A 87 11.42 -16.27 -3.46
N ASP A 88 11.31 -17.17 -2.49
CA ASP A 88 10.70 -18.49 -2.68
C ASP A 88 9.18 -18.40 -2.90
N LEU A 89 8.54 -17.38 -2.32
CA LEU A 89 7.10 -17.14 -2.34
C LEU A 89 6.63 -16.34 -3.57
N VAL A 90 7.31 -15.26 -3.93
CA VAL A 90 6.86 -14.36 -5.01
C VAL A 90 7.37 -14.88 -6.36
N ARG A 91 6.49 -15.60 -7.09
CA ARG A 91 6.82 -16.25 -8.37
C ARG A 91 6.19 -15.61 -9.61
N ASN A 92 5.12 -14.86 -9.43
CA ASN A 92 4.35 -14.23 -10.49
C ASN A 92 4.70 -12.74 -10.63
N GLY A 93 4.55 -12.18 -11.83
CA GLY A 93 4.92 -10.79 -12.10
C GLY A 93 4.00 -9.74 -11.44
N HIS A 94 2.73 -10.09 -11.21
CA HIS A 94 1.73 -9.19 -10.67
C HIS A 94 0.79 -9.90 -9.71
N TYR A 95 0.33 -9.16 -8.70
CA TYR A 95 -0.63 -9.61 -7.71
C TYR A 95 -1.75 -8.59 -7.55
N ARG A 96 -2.96 -9.08 -7.31
CA ARG A 96 -4.10 -8.31 -6.84
C ARG A 96 -4.10 -8.36 -5.32
N ALA A 97 -4.04 -7.20 -4.67
CA ALA A 97 -4.14 -7.06 -3.24
C ALA A 97 -5.61 -6.77 -2.85
N SER A 98 -6.13 -7.60 -1.94
CA SER A 98 -7.48 -7.48 -1.38
C SER A 98 -7.37 -7.50 0.14
N ALA A 99 -7.93 -6.50 0.83
CA ALA A 99 -8.02 -6.50 2.29
C ALA A 99 -9.04 -7.55 2.78
N VAL A 100 -8.81 -8.11 3.96
CA VAL A 100 -9.69 -9.07 4.65
C VAL A 100 -9.89 -8.62 6.10
N PRO A 101 -11.13 -8.27 6.51
CA PRO A 101 -12.38 -8.28 5.73
C PRO A 101 -12.34 -7.31 4.54
N GLU A 102 -13.14 -7.58 3.50
CA GLU A 102 -13.12 -6.81 2.25
C GLU A 102 -13.45 -5.34 2.51
N SER A 103 -12.41 -4.50 2.41
CA SER A 103 -12.51 -3.05 2.55
C SER A 103 -11.72 -2.37 1.44
N GLY A 104 -12.33 -1.40 0.75
CA GLY A 104 -11.68 -0.61 -0.30
C GLY A 104 -11.66 -1.27 -1.68
N LEU A 105 -10.94 -0.62 -2.61
CA LEU A 105 -10.75 -1.11 -3.98
C LEU A 105 -9.54 -2.04 -4.05
N ASP A 106 -9.65 -3.07 -4.87
CA ASP A 106 -8.50 -3.93 -5.17
C ASP A 106 -7.39 -3.14 -5.85
N THR A 107 -6.17 -3.31 -5.36
CA THR A 107 -4.99 -2.69 -5.95
C THR A 107 -4.12 -3.74 -6.64
N VAL A 108 -3.32 -3.30 -7.61
CA VAL A 108 -2.38 -4.17 -8.32
C VAL A 108 -0.97 -3.83 -7.87
N VAL A 109 -0.27 -4.85 -7.39
CA VAL A 109 1.11 -4.75 -6.88
C VAL A 109 2.04 -5.52 -7.81
N SER A 110 3.23 -4.97 -8.09
CA SER A 110 4.25 -5.68 -8.87
C SER A 110 4.95 -6.74 -8.00
N ALA A 111 5.59 -7.72 -8.64
CA ALA A 111 6.43 -8.70 -7.94
C ALA A 111 7.51 -8.02 -7.09
N GLU A 112 8.15 -6.97 -7.60
CA GLU A 112 9.22 -6.24 -6.91
C GLU A 112 8.70 -5.55 -5.64
N GLN A 113 7.57 -4.86 -5.73
CA GLN A 113 6.92 -4.22 -4.58
C GLN A 113 6.48 -5.25 -3.54
N LEU A 114 5.95 -6.39 -3.97
CA LEU A 114 5.53 -7.45 -3.06
C LEU A 114 6.73 -8.15 -2.40
N LEU A 115 7.83 -8.32 -3.12
CA LEU A 115 9.08 -8.85 -2.56
C LEU A 115 9.62 -7.96 -1.45
N GLU A 116 9.70 -6.65 -1.69
CA GLU A 116 10.14 -5.69 -0.67
C GLU A 116 9.24 -5.75 0.56
N LEU A 117 7.92 -5.73 0.37
CA LEU A 117 6.94 -5.81 1.45
C LEU A 117 7.04 -7.12 2.26
N VAL A 118 7.13 -8.28 1.60
CA VAL A 118 7.21 -9.59 2.26
C VAL A 118 8.52 -9.72 3.04
N ALA A 119 9.63 -9.23 2.50
CA ALA A 119 10.92 -9.28 3.21
C ALA A 119 10.96 -8.33 4.42
N GLU A 120 10.30 -7.17 4.34
CA GLU A 120 10.20 -6.21 5.44
C GLU A 120 9.32 -6.74 6.57
N VAL A 121 8.13 -7.24 6.25
CA VAL A 121 7.20 -7.84 7.21
C VAL A 121 7.80 -9.10 7.86
N GLY A 122 8.60 -9.84 7.11
CA GLY A 122 9.31 -11.01 7.58
C GLY A 122 8.48 -12.28 7.55
N ARG A 123 9.16 -13.42 7.67
CA ARG A 123 8.57 -14.76 7.47
C ARG A 123 7.46 -15.11 8.48
N ASP A 124 7.47 -14.51 9.66
CA ASP A 124 6.56 -14.89 10.75
C ASP A 124 5.13 -14.38 10.52
N ARG A 125 4.95 -13.43 9.60
CA ARG A 125 3.67 -12.76 9.29
C ARG A 125 3.17 -13.01 7.86
N VAL A 126 3.92 -13.77 7.07
CA VAL A 126 3.57 -14.08 5.68
C VAL A 126 3.22 -15.56 5.55
N LEU A 127 2.02 -15.84 5.05
CA LEU A 127 1.53 -17.19 4.83
C LEU A 127 1.35 -17.45 3.34
N ALA A 128 1.86 -18.60 2.89
CA ALA A 128 1.56 -19.11 1.55
C ALA A 128 0.17 -19.74 1.55
N ALA A 129 -0.67 -19.30 0.61
CA ALA A 129 -1.98 -19.89 0.36
C ALA A 129 -1.99 -20.66 -0.97
N GLN A 130 -3.05 -21.45 -1.19
CA GLN A 130 -3.20 -22.26 -2.39
C GLN A 130 -3.20 -21.39 -3.66
N GLY A 131 -2.65 -21.94 -4.75
CA GLY A 131 -2.60 -21.25 -6.05
C GLY A 131 -1.53 -20.15 -6.14
N GLY A 132 -0.59 -20.08 -5.19
CA GLY A 132 0.45 -19.04 -5.18
C GLY A 132 -0.04 -17.69 -4.67
N ALA A 133 -1.16 -17.68 -3.95
CA ALA A 133 -1.60 -16.52 -3.19
C ALA A 133 -0.76 -16.36 -1.91
N LEU A 134 -0.63 -15.12 -1.45
CA LEU A 134 0.15 -14.76 -0.27
C LEU A 134 -0.74 -13.96 0.67
N VAL A 135 -0.65 -14.24 1.97
CA VAL A 135 -1.40 -13.50 2.99
C VAL A 135 -0.40 -12.81 3.89
N ILE A 136 -0.51 -11.50 4.00
CA ILE A 136 0.26 -10.68 4.94
C ILE A 136 -0.66 -10.34 6.10
N LEU A 137 -0.33 -10.86 7.28
CA LEU A 137 -1.05 -10.59 8.51
C LEU A 137 -0.75 -9.18 9.00
N ALA A 138 -1.75 -8.43 9.46
CA ALA A 138 -1.54 -7.13 10.11
C ALA A 138 -0.75 -7.29 11.43
N GLU A 139 -0.05 -6.24 11.89
CA GLU A 139 0.61 -6.25 13.21
C GLU A 139 -0.41 -6.20 14.35
N ASP A 140 -1.50 -5.47 14.15
CA ASP A 140 -2.54 -5.21 15.15
C ASP A 140 -3.94 -5.67 14.66
N GLU A 141 -5.02 -5.11 15.21
CA GLU A 141 -6.44 -5.30 14.82
C GLU A 141 -6.78 -4.85 13.37
N GLY A 142 -5.78 -4.61 12.54
CA GLY A 142 -5.94 -4.21 11.15
C GLY A 142 -6.38 -5.36 10.23
N ALA A 143 -6.88 -4.99 9.05
CA ALA A 143 -7.25 -5.96 8.01
C ALA A 143 -5.99 -6.64 7.43
N SER A 144 -6.00 -7.98 7.40
CA SER A 144 -4.94 -8.73 6.72
C SER A 144 -5.07 -8.56 5.20
N THR A 145 -3.97 -8.52 4.47
CA THR A 145 -4.01 -8.33 3.01
C THR A 145 -3.69 -9.64 2.28
N VAL A 146 -4.54 -10.02 1.35
CA VAL A 146 -4.38 -11.20 0.49
C VAL A 146 -3.94 -10.76 -0.89
N TYR A 147 -2.80 -11.28 -1.33
CA TYR A 147 -2.22 -11.06 -2.64
C TYR A 147 -2.46 -12.29 -3.52
N ARG A 148 -3.30 -12.14 -4.55
CA ARG A 148 -3.60 -13.22 -5.50
C ARG A 148 -2.87 -12.98 -6.81
N PRO A 149 -2.20 -13.98 -7.39
CA PRO A 149 -1.49 -13.80 -8.64
C PRO A 149 -2.47 -13.49 -9.79
N VAL A 150 -2.10 -12.55 -10.65
CA VAL A 150 -2.91 -12.15 -11.81
C VAL A 150 -2.04 -12.05 -13.06
N SER A 151 -2.67 -12.30 -14.22
CA SER A 151 -1.98 -12.15 -15.51
C SER A 151 -1.65 -10.68 -15.79
N ALA A 152 -0.65 -10.41 -16.65
CA ALA A 152 -0.31 -9.06 -17.07
C ALA A 152 -1.47 -8.31 -17.76
N ALA A 153 -2.30 -9.03 -18.51
CA ALA A 153 -3.50 -8.47 -19.12
C ALA A 153 -4.54 -8.02 -18.06
N GLN A 154 -4.79 -8.86 -17.05
CA GLN A 154 -5.67 -8.52 -15.93
C GLN A 154 -5.10 -7.37 -15.09
N ALA A 155 -3.80 -7.39 -14.81
CA ALA A 155 -3.11 -6.30 -14.11
C ALA A 155 -3.27 -4.97 -14.85
N LYS A 156 -3.13 -4.98 -16.19
CA LYS A 156 -3.36 -3.78 -17.03
C LYS A 156 -4.81 -3.32 -16.96
N ALA A 157 -5.78 -4.23 -17.06
CA ALA A 157 -7.20 -3.90 -16.99
C ALA A 157 -7.59 -3.30 -15.63
N LEU A 158 -7.10 -3.89 -14.53
CA LEU A 158 -7.32 -3.37 -13.17
C LEU A 158 -6.70 -1.99 -12.96
N ARG A 159 -5.47 -1.75 -13.46
CA ARG A 159 -4.84 -0.42 -13.41
C ARG A 159 -5.62 0.61 -14.21
N GLN A 160 -6.14 0.22 -15.37
CA GLN A 160 -6.97 1.11 -16.19
C GLN A 160 -8.29 1.43 -15.48
N ALA A 161 -8.95 0.43 -14.91
CA ALA A 161 -10.17 0.63 -14.12
C ALA A 161 -9.93 1.54 -12.90
N ALA A 162 -8.84 1.32 -12.16
CA ALA A 162 -8.47 2.17 -11.02
C ALA A 162 -8.17 3.62 -11.44
N ARG A 163 -7.53 3.81 -12.59
CA ARG A 163 -7.29 5.15 -13.16
C ARG A 163 -8.61 5.83 -13.53
N SER A 164 -9.51 5.13 -14.23
CA SER A 164 -10.82 5.66 -14.58
C SER A 164 -11.67 5.99 -13.34
N ALA A 165 -11.63 5.13 -12.32
CA ALA A 165 -12.29 5.39 -11.03
C ALA A 165 -11.72 6.62 -10.32
N LYS A 166 -10.39 6.82 -10.36
CA LYS A 166 -9.74 8.02 -9.80
C LYS A 166 -10.14 9.28 -10.56
N GLU A 167 -10.13 9.23 -11.90
CA GLU A 167 -10.57 10.35 -12.75
C GLU A 167 -12.04 10.68 -12.48
N GLU A 168 -12.90 9.68 -12.32
CA GLU A 168 -14.30 9.89 -11.92
C GLU A 168 -14.41 10.50 -10.53
N ALA A 169 -13.67 9.99 -9.54
CA ALA A 169 -13.69 10.53 -8.20
C ALA A 169 -13.26 12.01 -8.15
N ILE A 170 -12.28 12.40 -8.96
CA ILE A 170 -11.89 13.81 -9.12
C ILE A 170 -13.03 14.62 -9.72
N ARG A 171 -13.67 14.12 -10.80
CA ARG A 171 -14.82 14.81 -11.42
C ARG A 171 -15.98 15.00 -10.44
N LEU A 172 -16.29 13.99 -9.63
CA LEU A 172 -17.35 14.05 -8.62
C LEU A 172 -17.01 15.04 -7.51
N HIS A 173 -15.76 15.01 -7.02
CA HIS A 173 -15.29 15.94 -6.02
C HIS A 173 -15.36 17.39 -6.53
N GLU A 174 -14.80 17.66 -7.71
CA GLU A 174 -14.83 19.00 -8.33
C GLU A 174 -16.27 19.47 -8.58
N GLY A 175 -17.14 18.59 -9.09
CA GLY A 175 -18.55 18.91 -9.33
C GLY A 175 -19.33 19.21 -8.05
N ALA A 176 -19.05 18.52 -6.96
CA ALA A 176 -19.66 18.80 -5.66
C ALA A 176 -19.11 20.10 -5.04
N VAL A 177 -17.80 20.35 -5.13
CA VAL A 177 -17.18 21.59 -4.66
C VAL A 177 -17.67 22.81 -5.46
N GLU A 178 -17.83 22.69 -6.78
CA GLU A 178 -18.39 23.74 -7.64
C GLU A 178 -19.81 24.14 -7.19
N VAL A 179 -20.65 23.16 -6.86
CA VAL A 179 -22.01 23.39 -6.38
C VAL A 179 -22.02 24.00 -4.97
N LEU A 180 -21.17 23.53 -4.07
CA LEU A 180 -21.20 23.93 -2.66
C LEU A 180 -20.47 25.25 -2.38
N SER A 181 -19.31 25.49 -3.01
CA SER A 181 -18.44 26.63 -2.70
C SER A 181 -19.08 28.02 -2.77
N PRO A 182 -20.13 28.30 -3.60
CA PRO A 182 -20.82 29.59 -3.58
C PRO A 182 -21.71 29.78 -2.34
N HIS A 183 -22.09 28.69 -1.67
CA HIS A 183 -23.13 28.69 -0.63
C HIS A 183 -22.58 28.37 0.77
N VAL A 184 -21.51 27.58 0.84
CA VAL A 184 -20.91 27.15 2.11
C VAL A 184 -19.41 27.36 2.10
N ARG A 185 -18.85 27.62 3.29
CA ARG A 185 -17.41 27.67 3.48
C ARG A 185 -16.83 26.27 3.35
N MET A 186 -15.96 26.06 2.38
CA MET A 186 -15.25 24.80 2.18
C MET A 186 -14.10 24.65 3.20
N ALA A 187 -13.88 23.44 3.68
CA ALA A 187 -12.73 23.11 4.51
C ALA A 187 -11.47 22.99 3.62
N ASP A 188 -10.36 23.55 4.08
CA ASP A 188 -9.05 23.46 3.42
C ASP A 188 -8.18 22.49 4.22
N TRP A 189 -7.94 21.29 3.68
CA TRP A 189 -7.15 20.26 4.36
C TRP A 189 -5.66 20.64 4.50
N SER A 190 -5.20 21.67 3.78
CA SER A 190 -3.84 22.18 3.92
C SER A 190 -3.67 23.12 5.13
N LYS A 191 -4.77 23.50 5.80
CA LYS A 191 -4.78 24.40 6.95
C LYS A 191 -5.57 23.75 8.09
N ASP A 192 -4.85 23.32 9.13
CA ASP A 192 -5.45 22.73 10.34
C ASP A 192 -6.43 23.68 11.08
N ASP A 193 -6.49 24.95 10.70
CA ASP A 193 -7.32 25.99 11.34
C ASP A 193 -8.67 26.23 10.61
N GLY A 194 -8.99 25.47 9.56
CA GLY A 194 -10.21 25.67 8.78
C GLY A 194 -11.43 24.99 9.38
N TYR A 195 -12.49 25.74 9.71
CA TYR A 195 -13.84 25.17 9.88
C TYR A 195 -14.64 25.29 8.57
N GLY A 196 -15.39 24.25 8.21
CA GLY A 196 -16.20 24.26 6.99
C GLY A 196 -16.67 22.89 6.53
N VAL A 197 -17.24 22.86 5.33
CA VAL A 197 -17.72 21.67 4.66
C VAL A 197 -16.57 20.97 3.93
N ALA A 198 -16.29 19.74 4.29
CA ALA A 198 -15.37 18.85 3.60
C ALA A 198 -16.15 17.92 2.67
N VAL A 199 -15.63 17.77 1.45
CA VAL A 199 -16.17 16.86 0.43
C VAL A 199 -15.16 15.75 0.22
N ASP A 200 -15.61 14.52 0.34
CA ASP A 200 -14.84 13.32 0.06
C ASP A 200 -15.60 12.47 -0.96
N VAL A 201 -14.90 11.58 -1.67
CA VAL A 201 -15.52 10.67 -2.63
C VAL A 201 -15.16 9.24 -2.28
N VAL A 202 -16.19 8.47 -1.94
CA VAL A 202 -16.06 7.06 -1.57
C VAL A 202 -16.74 6.22 -2.64
N ARG A 203 -15.93 5.46 -3.38
CA ARG A 203 -16.38 4.63 -4.52
C ARG A 203 -17.03 5.51 -5.59
N ASP A 204 -18.35 5.40 -5.75
CA ASP A 204 -19.16 6.08 -6.75
C ASP A 204 -20.06 7.16 -6.11
N GLY A 205 -19.73 7.59 -4.89
CA GLY A 205 -20.54 8.53 -4.13
C GLY A 205 -19.73 9.65 -3.49
N VAL A 206 -20.36 10.83 -3.41
CA VAL A 206 -19.86 12.01 -2.73
C VAL A 206 -20.31 11.96 -1.27
N SER A 207 -19.36 12.01 -0.34
CA SER A 207 -19.60 12.20 1.08
C SER A 207 -19.33 13.66 1.45
N VAL A 208 -20.24 14.26 2.20
CA VAL A 208 -20.11 15.63 2.70
C VAL A 208 -20.18 15.60 4.20
N GLN A 209 -19.20 16.22 4.86
CA GLN A 209 -19.10 16.27 6.31
C GLN A 209 -18.61 17.63 6.79
N TRP A 210 -18.86 17.94 8.05
CA TRP A 210 -18.31 19.14 8.68
C TRP A 210 -16.91 18.88 9.25
N TRP A 211 -16.00 19.83 9.08
CA TRP A 211 -14.63 19.81 9.59
C TRP A 211 -14.35 21.05 10.46
N PRO A 212 -13.62 20.93 11.58
CA PRO A 212 -13.29 19.68 12.26
C PRO A 212 -14.53 19.06 12.91
N ALA A 213 -14.72 17.75 12.71
CA ALA A 213 -15.89 17.01 13.20
C ALA A 213 -15.92 16.84 14.74
N ALA A 214 -14.80 17.09 15.41
CA ALA A 214 -14.61 16.79 16.83
C ALA A 214 -15.05 17.92 17.79
N VAL A 215 -15.54 19.06 17.30
CA VAL A 215 -15.86 20.23 18.13
C VAL A 215 -17.39 20.33 18.31
N PRO A 216 -17.94 20.20 19.55
CA PRO A 216 -19.39 20.19 19.77
C PRO A 216 -20.13 21.43 19.25
N GLU A 217 -19.52 22.61 19.40
CA GLU A 217 -20.07 23.89 18.92
C GLU A 217 -20.17 23.95 17.40
N SER A 218 -19.27 23.25 16.70
CA SER A 218 -19.22 23.19 15.24
C SER A 218 -20.24 22.18 14.68
N LEU A 219 -20.52 21.13 15.46
CA LEU A 219 -21.54 20.12 15.16
C LEU A 219 -22.96 20.69 15.23
N ALA A 220 -23.21 21.63 16.15
CA ALA A 220 -24.48 22.35 16.22
C ALA A 220 -24.75 23.17 14.93
N LEU A 221 -23.72 23.78 14.32
CA LEU A 221 -23.87 24.49 13.04
C LEU A 221 -24.20 23.52 11.89
N TRP A 222 -23.62 22.32 11.91
CA TRP A 222 -23.88 21.29 10.91
C TRP A 222 -25.31 20.71 11.02
N GLU A 223 -25.72 20.28 12.21
CA GLU A 223 -26.99 19.57 12.42
C GLU A 223 -28.19 20.51 12.63
N GLN A 224 -28.01 21.56 13.44
CA GLN A 224 -29.09 22.49 13.81
C GLN A 224 -29.07 23.78 12.99
N GLY A 225 -27.90 24.17 12.47
CA GLY A 225 -27.71 25.37 11.66
C GLY A 225 -28.19 25.25 10.21
N GLY A 226 -28.75 24.11 9.80
CA GLY A 226 -29.32 23.93 8.46
C GLY A 226 -28.31 23.62 7.36
N ILE A 227 -27.01 23.61 7.65
CA ILE A 227 -25.94 23.42 6.66
C ILE A 227 -26.02 22.03 6.03
N ARG A 228 -26.28 21.00 6.85
CA ARG A 228 -26.47 19.63 6.35
C ARG A 228 -27.62 19.54 5.35
N GLN A 229 -28.77 20.12 5.67
CA GLN A 229 -29.95 20.13 4.80
C GLN A 229 -29.71 20.95 3.53
N LEU A 230 -28.99 22.08 3.64
CA LEU A 230 -28.60 22.90 2.49
C LEU A 230 -27.67 22.12 1.54
N CYS A 231 -26.62 21.47 2.05
CA CYS A 231 -25.71 20.66 1.25
C CYS A 231 -26.46 19.52 0.54
N ALA A 232 -27.34 18.80 1.26
CA ALA A 232 -28.15 17.75 0.68
C ALA A 232 -29.07 18.28 -0.43
N ALA A 233 -29.76 19.41 -0.20
CA ALA A 233 -30.64 20.01 -1.18
C ALA A 233 -29.89 20.46 -2.45
N LEU A 234 -28.76 21.16 -2.30
CA LEU A 234 -27.95 21.65 -3.42
C LEU A 234 -27.39 20.50 -4.27
N LEU A 235 -26.95 19.43 -3.64
CA LEU A 235 -26.36 18.29 -4.33
C LEU A 235 -27.41 17.32 -4.90
N SER A 236 -28.62 17.27 -4.34
CA SER A 236 -29.71 16.39 -4.81
C SER A 236 -30.14 16.62 -6.27
N ALA A 237 -29.83 17.79 -6.84
CA ALA A 237 -30.08 18.09 -8.25
C ALA A 237 -29.09 17.38 -9.21
N ARG A 238 -27.95 16.90 -8.69
CA ARG A 238 -26.87 16.26 -9.47
C ARG A 238 -26.50 14.85 -8.99
N PHE A 239 -26.83 14.51 -7.74
CA PHE A 239 -26.47 13.25 -7.09
C PHE A 239 -27.71 12.66 -6.39
N THR A 240 -27.89 11.34 -6.46
CA THR A 240 -28.95 10.62 -5.77
C THR A 240 -28.60 10.44 -4.28
N VAL A 241 -29.58 10.58 -3.39
CA VAL A 241 -29.36 10.32 -1.95
C VAL A 241 -29.58 8.82 -1.71
N PRO A 242 -28.58 8.03 -1.29
CA PRO A 242 -28.83 6.65 -0.85
C PRO A 242 -29.77 6.65 0.37
N GLU A 243 -30.75 5.75 0.35
CA GLU A 243 -31.58 5.47 1.53
C GLU A 243 -30.71 4.80 2.62
N GLY A 244 -30.15 5.63 3.51
CA GLY A 244 -29.67 5.24 4.83
C GLY A 244 -28.40 4.36 4.88
N ASP A 245 -27.30 4.95 5.37
CA ASP A 245 -26.39 4.23 6.26
C ASP A 245 -26.26 5.06 7.54
N GLU A 246 -27.00 4.67 8.60
CA GLU A 246 -27.00 5.31 9.93
C GLU A 246 -25.64 5.17 10.66
N ARG A 247 -24.63 4.57 10.02
CA ARG A 247 -23.35 4.23 10.64
C ARG A 247 -22.40 5.41 10.83
N THR A 248 -22.65 6.55 10.20
CA THR A 248 -21.90 7.80 10.46
C THR A 248 -22.88 8.95 10.65
N PRO A 249 -23.23 9.31 11.90
CA PRO A 249 -24.27 10.32 12.16
C PRO A 249 -23.96 11.70 11.55
N HIS A 250 -22.69 11.95 11.18
CA HIS A 250 -22.18 13.27 10.80
C HIS A 250 -21.90 13.45 9.29
N ALA A 251 -22.00 12.41 8.46
CA ALA A 251 -21.74 12.50 7.02
C ALA A 251 -23.03 12.33 6.20
N VAL A 252 -23.14 13.08 5.10
CA VAL A 252 -24.15 12.88 4.06
C VAL A 252 -23.47 12.21 2.88
N MET A 253 -23.77 10.93 2.64
CA MET A 253 -23.39 10.27 1.38
C MET A 253 -24.44 10.52 0.32
N LEU A 254 -24.01 10.71 -0.92
CA LEU A 254 -24.79 10.85 -2.15
C LEU A 254 -24.15 9.98 -3.22
N CYS A 255 -24.92 9.26 -4.01
CA CYS A 255 -24.46 8.42 -5.11
C CYS A 255 -24.78 9.08 -6.47
N ILE A 256 -24.27 8.53 -7.56
CA ILE A 256 -24.71 8.86 -8.92
C ILE A 256 -25.96 8.04 -9.22
#